data_AF-A0A534MDQ6-F1
#
_entry.id   AF-A0A534MDQ6-F1
#
_cell.length_a   1.000
_cell.length_b   1.000
_cell.length_c   1.000
_cell.angle_alpha   90.00
_cell.angle_beta   90.00
_cell.angle_gamma   90.00
#
_symmetry.space_group_name_H-M   'P 1'
#
loop_
_entity.id
_entity.type
_entity.pdbx_description
1 polymer ?
#
loop_
_entity_poly.entity_id
_entity_poly.type
_entity_poly.pdbx_seq_one_letter_code
_entity_poly.pdbx_strand_id
1 'polypeptide(L)'
;TEDEYVAMLEAQGGVCAICKEKPRRSRLAVDHIHGTDEVRGLLCNLCNPALGLFKDDPDRLKAAIEYLEQGGRSAGPSGLIGLAEAYEMGKARKPGS
;
A
#
# COMPACT_ATOMS: atom_id res chain seq x y z
N THR A 1 -8.83 3.90 25.33
CA THR A 1 -9.87 4.89 25.67
C THR A 1 -10.14 5.76 24.46
N GLU A 2 -11.15 6.64 24.52
CA GLU A 2 -11.40 7.59 23.42
C GLU A 2 -10.22 8.55 23.24
N ASP A 3 -9.64 9.04 24.34
CA ASP A 3 -8.48 9.94 24.32
C ASP A 3 -7.24 9.29 23.69
N GLU A 4 -6.97 8.02 24.02
CA GLU A 4 -5.89 7.25 23.40
C GLU A 4 -6.09 7.11 21.89
N TYR A 5 -7.33 6.88 21.46
CA TYR A 5 -7.61 6.82 20.04
C TYR A 5 -7.40 8.18 19.36
N VAL A 6 -7.89 9.27 19.96
CA VAL A 6 -7.74 10.61 19.39
C VAL A 6 -6.25 10.96 19.27
N ALA A 7 -5.45 10.67 20.30
CA ALA A 7 -4.01 10.86 20.26
C ALA A 7 -3.33 10.04 19.15
N MET A 8 -3.73 8.78 18.95
CA MET A 8 -3.24 7.96 17.82
C MET A 8 -3.68 8.54 16.47
N LEU A 9 -4.92 9.01 16.35
CA LEU A 9 -5.44 9.60 15.13
C LEU A 9 -4.69 10.87 14.76
N GLU A 10 -4.43 11.74 15.73
CA GLU A 10 -3.65 12.97 15.55
C GLU A 10 -2.20 12.66 15.19
N ALA A 11 -1.55 11.75 15.91
CA ALA A 11 -0.18 11.31 15.62
C ALA A 11 -0.04 10.71 14.20
N GLN A 12 -1.09 10.05 13.70
CA GLN A 12 -1.15 9.53 12.33
C GLN A 12 -1.59 10.55 11.27
N GLY A 13 -1.89 11.79 11.65
CA GLY A 13 -2.38 12.82 10.72
C GLY A 13 -3.78 12.57 10.18
N GLY A 14 -4.60 11.80 10.90
CA GLY A 14 -6.00 11.53 10.53
C GLY A 14 -6.17 10.58 9.33
N VAL A 15 -5.16 9.78 9.00
CA VAL A 15 -5.18 8.86 7.84
C VAL A 15 -4.84 7.42 8.22
N CYS A 16 -5.21 6.49 7.34
CA CYS A 16 -4.84 5.09 7.46
C CYS A 16 -3.32 4.91 7.46
N ALA A 17 -2.78 4.12 8.39
CA ALA A 17 -1.34 3.91 8.48
C ALA A 17 -0.74 3.21 7.25
N ILE A 18 -1.52 2.43 6.49
CA ILE A 18 -1.09 1.72 5.27
C ILE A 18 -1.27 2.58 4.02
N CYS A 19 -2.52 2.83 3.59
CA CYS A 19 -2.76 3.51 2.31
C CYS A 19 -2.67 5.04 2.36
N LYS A 20 -2.52 5.62 3.56
CA LYS A 20 -2.47 7.08 3.80
C LYS A 20 -3.71 7.85 3.33
N GLU A 21 -4.81 7.17 3.02
CA GLU A 21 -6.09 7.82 2.73
C GLU A 21 -6.86 8.19 4.01
N LYS A 22 -7.64 9.28 3.92
CA LYS A 22 -8.59 9.66 4.96
C LYS A 22 -9.73 8.63 5.05
N PRO A 23 -10.26 8.37 6.26
CA PRO A 23 -11.45 7.55 6.41
C PRO A 23 -12.63 8.14 5.62
N ARG A 24 -13.24 7.36 4.71
CA ARG A 24 -14.33 7.87 3.85
C ARG A 24 -15.66 7.98 4.58
N ARG A 25 -16.02 6.95 5.36
CA ARG A 25 -17.36 6.81 5.97
C ARG A 25 -17.34 6.33 7.41
N SER A 26 -16.31 5.59 7.81
CA SER A 26 -16.17 5.02 9.14
C SER A 26 -14.89 5.50 9.79
N ARG A 27 -14.88 5.52 11.13
CA ARG A 27 -13.65 5.65 11.93
C ARG A 27 -12.62 4.60 11.49
N LEU A 28 -11.33 4.90 11.67
CA LEU A 28 -10.26 3.93 11.43
C LEU A 28 -10.31 2.86 12.53
N ALA A 29 -10.05 1.61 12.17
CA ALA A 29 -9.95 0.49 13.09
C ALA A 29 -8.59 0.49 13.80
N VAL A 30 -8.57 0.14 15.09
CA VAL A 30 -7.32 -0.08 15.83
C VAL A 30 -6.78 -1.46 15.44
N ASP A 31 -5.59 -1.47 14.84
CA ASP A 31 -4.87 -2.66 14.42
C ASP A 31 -3.86 -3.07 15.49
N HIS A 32 -3.80 -4.36 15.80
CA HIS A 32 -2.99 -4.94 16.88
C HIS A 32 -2.25 -6.18 16.39
N ILE A 33 -1.11 -6.49 17.01
CA ILE A 33 -0.41 -7.75 16.75
C ILE A 33 -1.21 -8.87 17.43
N HIS A 34 -1.69 -9.83 16.63
CA HIS A 34 -2.45 -10.97 17.13
C HIS A 34 -1.69 -11.73 18.23
N GLY A 35 -2.39 -11.97 19.35
CA GLY A 35 -1.81 -12.64 20.53
C GLY A 35 -1.05 -11.72 21.48
N THR A 36 -1.07 -10.41 21.25
CA THR A 36 -0.49 -9.39 22.13
C THR A 36 -1.47 -8.23 22.33
N ASP A 37 -1.19 -7.37 23.31
CA ASP A 37 -1.88 -6.09 23.50
C ASP A 37 -1.18 -4.94 22.76
N GLU A 38 -0.23 -5.23 21.86
CA GLU A 38 0.53 -4.21 21.14
C GLU A 38 -0.25 -3.66 19.93
N VAL A 39 -0.44 -2.33 19.93
CA VAL A 39 -1.12 -1.61 18.85
C VAL A 39 -0.12 -1.18 17.78
N ARG A 40 -0.39 -1.55 16.52
CA ARG A 40 0.41 -1.14 15.35
C ARG A 40 -0.01 0.23 14.82
N GLY A 41 -1.32 0.54 14.87
CA GLY A 41 -1.86 1.83 14.45
C GLY A 41 -3.32 1.76 14.02
N LEU A 42 -3.80 2.80 13.33
CA LEU A 42 -5.17 2.91 12.84
C LEU A 42 -5.25 2.65 11.33
N LEU A 43 -6.12 1.73 10.94
CA LEU A 43 -6.29 1.27 9.55
C LEU A 43 -7.71 1.52 9.02
N CYS A 44 -7.85 1.74 7.71
CA CYS A 44 -9.18 1.88 7.12
C CYS A 44 -9.90 0.53 7.03
N ASN A 45 -11.20 0.57 6.73
CA ASN A 45 -12.05 -0.61 6.57
C ASN A 45 -11.71 -1.50 5.36
N LEU A 46 -10.74 -1.10 4.53
CA LEU A 46 -10.21 -1.91 3.44
C LEU A 46 -8.87 -2.54 3.82
N CYS A 47 -7.93 -1.75 4.34
CA CYS A 47 -6.60 -2.24 4.68
C CYS A 47 -6.59 -3.18 5.88
N ASN A 48 -7.38 -2.90 6.92
CA ASN A 48 -7.44 -3.75 8.12
C ASN A 48 -7.85 -5.20 7.81
N PRO A 49 -9.02 -5.46 7.17
CA PRO A 49 -9.38 -6.83 6.82
C PRO A 49 -8.45 -7.44 5.77
N ALA A 50 -7.86 -6.64 4.87
CA ALA A 50 -6.91 -7.16 3.89
C ALA A 50 -5.67 -7.79 4.57
N LEU A 51 -5.11 -7.17 5.62
CA LEU A 51 -4.04 -7.79 6.41
C LEU A 51 -4.48 -9.13 7.01
N GLY A 52 -5.68 -9.20 7.57
CA GLY A 52 -6.23 -10.45 8.12
C GLY A 52 -6.44 -11.55 7.06
N LEU A 53 -6.81 -11.18 5.82
CA LEU A 53 -6.90 -12.14 4.70
C LEU A 53 -5.53 -12.74 4.33
N PHE A 54 -4.47 -11.96 4.50
CA PHE A 54 -3.08 -12.44 4.42
C PHE A 54 -2.59 -13.06 5.73
N LYS A 55 -3.46 -13.27 6.72
CA LYS A 55 -3.14 -13.82 8.05
C LYS A 55 -2.05 -13.06 8.81
N ASP A 56 -1.91 -11.76 8.55
CA ASP A 56 -0.85 -10.92 9.12
C ASP A 56 0.56 -11.47 8.86
N ASP A 57 0.72 -12.27 7.81
CA ASP A 57 1.95 -12.95 7.45
C ASP A 57 2.72 -12.11 6.41
N PRO A 58 3.90 -11.56 6.77
CA PRO A 58 4.70 -10.75 5.86
C PRO A 58 5.13 -11.52 4.61
N ASP A 59 5.32 -12.84 4.68
CA ASP A 59 5.78 -13.63 3.54
C ASP A 59 4.65 -13.84 2.53
N ARG A 60 3.40 -13.96 2.99
CA ARG A 60 2.23 -13.95 2.09
C ARG A 60 2.05 -12.60 1.40
N LEU A 61 2.31 -11.49 2.10
CA LEU A 61 2.24 -10.15 1.51
C LEU A 61 3.33 -9.94 0.45
N LYS A 62 4.57 -10.41 0.69
CA LYS A 62 5.65 -10.39 -0.31
C LYS A 62 5.28 -11.21 -1.55
N ALA A 63 4.77 -12.43 -1.36
CA ALA A 63 4.32 -13.26 -2.47
C ALA A 63 3.19 -12.59 -3.29
N ALA A 64 2.31 -11.83 -2.65
CA ALA A 64 1.29 -11.05 -3.35
C ALA A 64 1.89 -9.92 -4.21
N ILE A 65 2.95 -9.25 -3.73
CA ILE A 65 3.70 -8.26 -4.52
C ILE A 65 4.32 -8.93 -5.75
N GLU A 66 5.04 -10.04 -5.55
CA GLU A 66 5.67 -10.80 -6.65
C GLU A 66 4.63 -11.25 -7.69
N TYR A 67 3.46 -11.73 -7.25
CA TYR A 67 2.37 -12.13 -8.14
C TYR A 67 1.85 -10.96 -9.00
N LEU A 68 1.69 -9.77 -8.42
CA LEU A 68 1.27 -8.56 -9.16
C LEU A 68 2.32 -8.16 -10.20
N GLU A 69 3.60 -8.23 -9.85
CA GLU A 69 4.72 -7.89 -10.74
C GLU A 69 4.86 -8.86 -11.91
N GLN A 70 4.55 -10.14 -11.69
CA GLN A 70 4.54 -11.18 -12.74
C GLN A 70 3.40 -10.98 -13.76
N GLY A 71 2.25 -10.48 -13.31
CA GLY A 71 1.04 -10.32 -14.12
C GLY A 71 0.91 -9.02 -14.91
N GLY A 72 1.79 -8.04 -14.71
CA GLY A 72 1.57 -6.71 -15.31
C GLY A 72 2.70 -5.69 -15.17
N ARG A 73 3.68 -5.76 -16.07
CA ARG A 73 4.10 -4.53 -16.79
C ARG A 73 3.09 -4.23 -17.90
N SER A 74 1.85 -3.92 -17.54
CA SER A 74 0.93 -3.15 -18.37
C SER A 74 0.89 -1.74 -17.79
N ALA A 75 1.66 -0.87 -18.42
CA ALA A 75 1.98 0.47 -17.99
C ALA A 75 0.74 1.32 -17.62
N GLY A 76 0.63 1.67 -16.33
CA GLY A 76 -0.06 2.85 -15.81
C GLY A 76 0.95 3.70 -15.02
N PRO A 77 0.77 5.03 -14.93
CA PRO A 77 1.88 5.99 -14.82
C PRO A 77 2.36 6.18 -13.38
N SER A 78 3.00 5.18 -12.81
CA SER A 78 3.76 5.32 -11.56
C SER A 78 4.99 4.40 -11.48
N GLY A 79 5.20 3.53 -12.47
CA GLY A 79 6.41 2.73 -12.58
C GLY A 79 7.56 3.60 -13.07
N LEU A 80 8.42 4.04 -12.15
CA LEU A 80 9.75 4.56 -12.45
C LEU A 80 10.59 3.46 -13.13
N ILE A 81 10.35 3.25 -14.42
CA ILE A 81 11.35 2.70 -15.31
C ILE A 81 12.32 3.85 -15.56
N GLY A 82 13.58 3.66 -15.22
CA GLY A 82 14.62 4.67 -15.36
C GLY A 82 14.62 5.25 -16.77
N LEU A 83 14.59 6.58 -16.86
CA LEU A 83 14.61 7.36 -18.12
C LEU A 83 15.68 6.91 -19.12
N ALA A 84 16.73 6.22 -18.67
CA ALA A 84 17.82 5.72 -19.49
C ALA A 84 17.38 4.66 -20.52
N GLU A 85 16.45 3.74 -20.20
CA GLU A 85 16.06 2.67 -21.13
C GLU A 85 15.09 3.15 -22.21
N ALA A 86 14.22 4.11 -21.87
CA ALA A 86 13.26 4.70 -22.81
C ALA A 86 13.94 5.55 -23.91
N TYR A 87 15.08 6.19 -23.59
CA TYR A 87 15.83 7.01 -24.55
C TYR A 87 16.45 6.18 -25.68
N GLU A 88 16.97 4.98 -25.39
CA GLU A 88 17.61 4.11 -26.39
C GLU A 88 16.59 3.48 -27.34
N MET A 89 15.40 3.09 -26.85
CA MET A 89 14.31 2.58 -27.69
C MET A 89 13.73 3.62 -28.66
N GLY A 90 13.84 4.92 -28.35
CA GLY A 90 13.38 6.01 -29.20
C GLY A 90 14.24 6.27 -30.45
N LYS A 91 15.53 5.92 -30.43
CA LYS A 91 16.45 6.15 -31.56
C LYS A 91 16.35 5.12 -32.68
N ALA A 92 15.70 3.98 -32.43
CA ALA A 92 15.62 2.87 -33.38
C ALA A 92 14.53 3.02 -34.47
N ARG A 93 13.66 4.03 -34.41
CA ARG A 93 12.69 4.32 -35.47
C ARG A 93 13.22 5.40 -36.43
N LYS A 94 13.97 4.98 -37.45
CA LYS A 94 14.02 5.74 -38.70
C LYS A 94 12.78 5.38 -39.52
N PRO A 95 11.97 6.33 -40.01
CA PRO A 95 11.03 6.02 -41.08
C PRO A 95 11.83 5.72 -42.36
N GLY A 96 11.58 4.57 -42.95
CA GLY A 96 12.06 4.24 -44.29
C GLY A 96 11.33 5.07 -45.34
N SER A 97 12.12 5.52 -46.33
CA SER A 97 11.80 5.90 -47.73
C SER A 97 10.42 6.48 -48.04
#